data_AF-A0A3P1CLT7-F1
#
_entry.id   AF-A0A3P1CLT7-F1
#
_cell.length_a   1.000
_cell.length_b   1.000
_cell.length_c   1.000
_cell.angle_alpha   90.00
_cell.angle_beta   90.00
_cell.angle_gamma   90.00
#
_symmetry.space_group_name_H-M   'P 1'
#
loop_
_entity.id
_entity.type
_entity.pdbx_description
1 polymer ?
#
loop_
_entity_poly.entity_id
_entity_poly.type
_entity_poly.pdbx_seq_one_letter_code
_entity_poly.pdbx_strand_id
1 'polypeptide(L)'
;MKTQPIQYWGPRSVSYWLTALAAVGIIFLGLRFIVAPAAGAEGFGIPLAPTREAMAYGWIKGIRDLFSGVVVLLFLIPRKLQATTFAFGAAIIIPLSDCLTILAVNGTQDVTHWLIHGGTAGYMMITTFFLVRAEPKK
;
A
#
# COMPACT_ATOMS: atom_id res chain seq x y z
N MET A 1 -31.26 -24.52 5.21
CA MET A 1 -30.71 -23.89 4.00
C MET A 1 -30.14 -22.53 4.41
N LYS A 2 -28.80 -22.36 4.47
CA LYS A 2 -28.18 -21.07 4.82
C LYS A 2 -28.14 -20.21 3.56
N THR A 3 -28.92 -19.14 3.52
CA THR A 3 -28.86 -18.15 2.45
C THR A 3 -27.49 -17.48 2.48
N GLN A 4 -26.74 -17.56 1.38
CA GLN A 4 -25.49 -16.81 1.24
C GLN A 4 -25.83 -15.33 1.18
N PRO A 5 -25.26 -14.46 2.04
CA PRO A 5 -25.52 -13.03 1.97
C PRO A 5 -25.03 -12.50 0.62
N ILE A 6 -25.87 -11.74 -0.06
CA ILE A 6 -25.52 -11.10 -1.34
C ILE A 6 -24.35 -10.14 -1.09
N GLN A 7 -23.24 -10.32 -1.83
CA GLN A 7 -22.10 -9.41 -1.81
C GLN A 7 -22.48 -8.10 -2.52
N TYR A 8 -22.83 -7.07 -1.75
CA TYR A 8 -23.19 -5.75 -2.31
C TYR A 8 -21.98 -4.91 -2.73
N TRP A 9 -20.79 -5.23 -2.21
CA TRP A 9 -19.57 -4.47 -2.47
C TRP A 9 -18.79 -5.02 -3.69
N GLY A 10 -18.27 -4.12 -4.53
CA GLY A 10 -17.60 -4.46 -5.78
C GLY A 10 -17.37 -3.23 -6.67
N PRO A 11 -17.20 -3.39 -7.99
CA PRO A 11 -16.81 -2.31 -8.92
C PRO A 11 -17.75 -1.09 -9.02
N ARG A 12 -18.95 -1.15 -8.44
CA ARG A 12 -19.86 0.01 -8.33
C ARG A 12 -19.56 0.89 -7.10
N SER A 13 -18.68 0.44 -6.20
CA SER A 13 -18.30 1.15 -4.99
C SER A 13 -17.04 1.98 -5.22
N VAL A 14 -17.03 3.20 -4.68
CA VAL A 14 -15.85 4.06 -4.67
C VAL A 14 -14.70 3.40 -3.91
N SER A 15 -14.96 2.77 -2.76
CA SER A 15 -13.90 2.15 -1.95
C SER A 15 -13.24 0.96 -2.66
N TYR A 16 -13.94 0.28 -3.58
CA TYR A 16 -13.34 -0.76 -4.42
C TYR A 16 -12.23 -0.19 -5.31
N TRP A 17 -12.50 0.91 -6.01
CA TRP A 17 -11.53 1.52 -6.91
C TRP A 17 -10.41 2.24 -6.19
N LEU A 18 -10.70 2.86 -5.04
CA LEU A 18 -9.66 3.45 -4.20
C LEU A 18 -8.67 2.38 -3.68
N THR A 19 -9.21 1.26 -3.20
CA THR A 19 -8.39 0.12 -2.77
C THR A 19 -7.58 -0.45 -3.94
N ALA A 20 -8.20 -0.61 -5.11
CA ALA A 20 -7.53 -1.10 -6.32
C ALA A 20 -6.37 -0.19 -6.74
N LEU A 21 -6.60 1.13 -6.74
CA LEU A 21 -5.61 2.12 -7.12
C LEU A 21 -4.37 2.05 -6.22
N ALA A 22 -4.57 2.01 -4.90
CA ALA A 22 -3.44 1.86 -3.97
C ALA A 22 -2.73 0.51 -4.12
N ALA A 23 -3.46 -0.60 -4.24
CA ALA A 23 -2.85 -1.92 -4.41
C ALA A 23 -2.01 -2.02 -5.69
N VAL A 24 -2.52 -1.51 -6.82
CA VAL A 24 -1.78 -1.45 -8.08
C VAL A 24 -0.58 -0.50 -7.99
N GLY A 25 -0.74 0.66 -7.33
CA GLY A 25 0.36 1.59 -7.08
C GLY A 25 1.49 0.97 -6.26
N ILE A 26 1.15 0.23 -5.20
CA ILE A 26 2.10 -0.52 -4.36
C ILE A 26 2.83 -1.59 -5.18
N ILE A 27 2.12 -2.32 -6.05
CA ILE A 27 2.75 -3.29 -6.97
C ILE A 27 3.73 -2.60 -7.90
N PHE A 28 3.33 -1.47 -8.50
CA PHE A 28 4.19 -0.69 -9.37
C PHE A 28 5.47 -0.20 -8.66
N LEU A 29 5.33 0.32 -7.43
CA LEU A 29 6.46 0.73 -6.60
C LEU A 29 7.40 -0.46 -6.30
N GLY A 30 6.83 -1.61 -5.93
CA GLY A 30 7.60 -2.83 -5.70
C GLY A 30 8.38 -3.29 -6.93
N LEU A 31 7.73 -3.31 -8.10
CA LEU A 31 8.38 -3.63 -9.38
C LEU A 31 9.48 -2.64 -9.74
N ARG A 32 9.29 -1.34 -9.48
CA ARG A 32 10.32 -0.32 -9.70
C ARG A 32 11.56 -0.59 -8.84
N PHE A 33 11.38 -0.98 -7.58
CA PHE A 33 12.48 -1.38 -6.70
C PHE A 33 13.16 -2.69 -7.10
N ILE A 34 12.49 -3.55 -7.87
CA ILE A 34 13.08 -4.79 -8.41
C ILE A 34 13.89 -4.50 -9.68
N VAL A 35 13.29 -3.78 -10.64
CA VAL A 35 13.87 -3.55 -11.97
C VAL A 35 14.91 -2.42 -11.96
N ALA A 36 14.66 -1.35 -11.20
CA ALA A 36 15.52 -0.17 -11.12
C ALA A 36 15.64 0.33 -9.66
N PRO A 37 16.36 -0.40 -8.78
CA PRO A 37 16.39 -0.10 -7.35
C PRO A 37 16.89 1.31 -7.02
N ALA A 38 17.89 1.83 -7.74
CA ALA A 38 18.41 3.18 -7.54
C ALA A 38 17.32 4.24 -7.79
N ALA A 39 16.61 4.16 -8.91
CA ALA A 39 15.51 5.06 -9.22
C ALA A 39 14.34 4.89 -8.24
N GLY A 40 14.05 3.66 -7.80
CA GLY A 40 13.06 3.39 -6.76
C GLY A 40 13.39 4.09 -5.45
N ALA A 41 14.65 3.99 -5.02
CA ALA A 41 15.16 4.59 -3.79
C ALA A 41 15.21 6.12 -3.84
N GLU A 42 15.61 6.71 -4.96
CA GLU A 42 15.50 8.15 -5.20
C GLU A 42 14.05 8.62 -5.06
N GLY A 43 13.10 7.91 -5.68
CA GLY A 43 11.68 8.25 -5.58
C GLY A 43 11.08 8.03 -4.18
N PHE A 44 11.69 7.14 -3.38
CA PHE A 44 11.32 6.96 -1.98
C PHE A 44 11.78 8.12 -1.10
N GLY A 45 12.88 8.77 -1.47
CA GLY A 45 13.51 9.87 -0.73
C GLY A 45 14.79 9.47 0.00
N ILE A 46 15.23 8.21 -0.08
CA ILE A 46 16.49 7.76 0.51
C ILE A 46 17.30 7.05 -0.57
N PRO A 47 18.24 7.75 -1.23
CA PRO A 47 19.07 7.15 -2.27
C PRO A 47 19.89 5.98 -1.74
N LEU A 48 19.99 4.91 -2.54
CA LEU A 48 20.89 3.80 -2.25
C LEU A 48 22.32 4.16 -2.63
N ALA A 49 23.28 3.73 -1.81
CA ALA A 49 24.68 3.73 -2.21
C ALA A 49 24.88 2.83 -3.45
N PRO A 50 25.85 3.12 -4.33
CA PRO A 50 26.14 2.30 -5.52
C PRO A 50 26.90 1.02 -5.15
N THR A 51 26.38 0.24 -4.20
CA THR A 51 26.96 -1.03 -3.74
C THR A 51 25.98 -2.18 -3.97
N ARG A 52 26.50 -3.40 -4.11
CA ARG A 52 25.67 -4.59 -4.36
C ARG A 52 24.73 -4.87 -3.19
N GLU A 53 25.18 -4.62 -1.96
CA GLU A 53 24.45 -4.82 -0.72
C GLU A 53 23.26 -3.85 -0.65
N ALA A 54 23.49 -2.56 -0.95
CA ALA A 54 22.43 -1.55 -0.97
C ALA A 54 21.36 -1.90 -2.03
N MET A 55 21.79 -2.33 -3.22
CA MET A 55 20.87 -2.80 -4.27
C MET A 55 20.06 -4.03 -3.83
N ALA A 56 20.67 -4.96 -3.09
CA ALA A 56 19.97 -6.11 -2.53
C ALA A 56 18.89 -5.72 -1.51
N TYR A 57 19.15 -4.72 -0.65
CA TYR A 57 18.12 -4.15 0.22
C TYR A 57 16.98 -3.50 -0.57
N GLY A 58 17.30 -2.83 -1.68
CA GLY A 58 16.31 -2.33 -2.63
C GLY A 58 15.38 -3.43 -3.16
N TRP A 59 15.94 -4.57 -3.60
CA TRP A 59 15.15 -5.72 -4.04
C TRP A 59 14.29 -6.31 -2.93
N ILE A 60 14.83 -6.45 -1.71
CA ILE A 60 14.08 -6.96 -0.55
C ILE A 60 12.87 -6.07 -0.27
N LYS A 61 13.04 -4.74 -0.30
CA LYS A 61 11.92 -3.81 -0.18
C LYS A 61 10.93 -4.01 -1.33
N GLY A 62 11.42 -4.03 -2.57
CA GLY A 62 10.55 -4.17 -3.75
C GLY A 62 9.67 -5.42 -3.73
N ILE A 63 10.21 -6.56 -3.28
CA ILE A 63 9.47 -7.80 -3.13
C ILE A 63 8.36 -7.68 -2.07
N ARG A 64 8.63 -7.00 -0.95
CA ARG A 64 7.64 -6.80 0.12
C ARG A 64 6.49 -5.90 -0.33
N ASP A 65 6.81 -4.82 -1.03
CA ASP A 65 5.81 -3.93 -1.62
C ASP A 65 4.96 -4.70 -2.64
N LEU A 66 5.59 -5.38 -3.60
CA LEU A 66 4.91 -6.23 -4.59
C LEU A 66 3.97 -7.24 -3.92
N PHE A 67 4.49 -7.97 -2.93
CA PHE A 67 3.70 -8.96 -2.18
C PHE A 67 2.49 -8.33 -1.49
N SER A 68 2.67 -7.21 -0.79
CA SER A 68 1.58 -6.56 -0.05
C SER A 68 0.44 -6.11 -0.97
N GLY A 69 0.76 -5.52 -2.13
CA GLY A 69 -0.24 -5.14 -3.12
C GLY A 69 -0.96 -6.36 -3.72
N VAL A 70 -0.23 -7.44 -4.02
CA VAL A 70 -0.83 -8.70 -4.48
C VAL A 70 -1.80 -9.29 -3.45
N VAL A 71 -1.42 -9.31 -2.16
CA VAL A 71 -2.30 -9.81 -1.09
C VAL A 71 -3.61 -9.03 -1.01
N VAL A 72 -3.58 -7.70 -1.16
CA VAL A 72 -4.80 -6.90 -1.22
C VAL A 72 -5.65 -7.29 -2.43
N LEU A 73 -5.04 -7.40 -3.63
CA LEU A 73 -5.76 -7.78 -4.85
C LEU A 73 -6.38 -9.18 -4.76
N LEU A 74 -5.72 -10.13 -4.10
CA LEU A 74 -6.21 -11.49 -3.90
C LEU A 74 -7.56 -11.52 -3.16
N PHE A 75 -7.82 -10.57 -2.27
CA PHE A 75 -9.11 -10.45 -1.58
C PHE A 75 -10.09 -9.50 -2.29
N LEU A 76 -9.57 -8.43 -2.88
CA LEU A 76 -10.35 -7.41 -3.59
C LEU A 76 -11.07 -7.99 -4.81
N ILE A 77 -10.37 -8.74 -5.67
CA ILE A 77 -10.91 -9.23 -6.95
C ILE A 77 -12.10 -10.21 -6.75
N PRO A 78 -12.01 -11.20 -5.84
CA PRO A 78 -13.16 -12.03 -5.46
C PRO A 78 -14.17 -11.32 -4.55
N ARG A 79 -13.99 -10.01 -4.35
CA ARG A 79 -14.84 -9.08 -3.59
C ARG A 79 -14.96 -9.38 -2.10
N LYS A 80 -14.02 -10.14 -1.52
CA LYS A 80 -14.05 -10.55 -0.10
C LYS A 80 -13.85 -9.31 0.77
N LEU A 81 -14.94 -8.57 1.02
CA LEU A 81 -14.90 -7.24 1.63
C LEU A 81 -14.15 -7.27 2.96
N GLN A 82 -14.57 -8.12 3.88
CA GLN A 82 -13.96 -8.20 5.22
C GLN A 82 -12.45 -8.52 5.17
N ALA A 83 -12.06 -9.50 4.35
CA ALA A 83 -10.63 -9.83 4.18
C ALA A 83 -9.85 -8.68 3.52
N THR A 84 -10.48 -7.97 2.58
CA THR A 84 -9.90 -6.79 1.95
C THR A 84 -9.73 -5.65 2.94
N THR A 85 -10.74 -5.38 3.78
CA THR A 85 -10.69 -4.37 4.84
C THR A 85 -9.51 -4.63 5.77
N PHE A 86 -9.35 -5.87 6.25
CA PHE A 86 -8.26 -6.23 7.14
C PHE A 86 -6.89 -6.17 6.45
N ALA A 87 -6.75 -6.74 5.25
CA ALA A 87 -5.49 -6.76 4.54
C ALA A 87 -5.03 -5.34 4.17
N PHE A 88 -5.94 -4.52 3.61
CA PHE A 88 -5.66 -3.14 3.22
C PHE A 88 -5.43 -2.23 4.44
N GLY A 89 -6.23 -2.39 5.50
CA GLY A 89 -6.05 -1.66 6.75
C GLY A 89 -4.73 -1.98 7.44
N ALA A 90 -4.33 -3.26 7.48
CA ALA A 90 -3.03 -3.66 8.00
C ALA A 90 -1.86 -3.10 7.17
N ALA A 91 -2.02 -3.01 5.84
CA ALA A 91 -1.01 -2.48 4.95
C ALA A 91 -0.68 -0.99 5.21
N ILE A 92 -1.53 -0.23 5.93
CA ILE A 92 -1.26 1.15 6.35
C ILE A 92 0.03 1.26 7.18
N ILE A 93 0.42 0.19 7.88
CA ILE A 93 1.68 0.15 8.65
C ILE A 93 2.87 0.50 7.75
N ILE A 94 2.84 0.12 6.47
CA ILE A 94 3.93 0.34 5.51
C ILE A 94 4.16 1.84 5.25
N PRO A 95 3.22 2.62 4.67
CA PRO A 95 3.45 4.04 4.40
C PRO A 95 3.60 4.88 5.67
N LEU A 96 3.02 4.46 6.80
CA LEU A 96 3.30 5.10 8.10
C LEU A 96 4.76 4.91 8.49
N SER A 97 5.27 3.69 8.42
CA SER A 97 6.67 3.40 8.76
C SER A 97 7.63 4.05 7.77
N ASP A 98 7.28 4.12 6.49
CA ASP A 98 8.06 4.80 5.46
C ASP A 98 8.15 6.31 5.73
N CYS A 99 7.04 6.94 6.11
CA CYS A 99 7.01 8.34 6.51
C CYS A 99 7.92 8.60 7.73
N LEU A 100 7.81 7.78 8.77
CA LEU A 100 8.67 7.88 9.95
C LEU A 100 10.14 7.64 9.61
N THR A 101 10.44 6.75 8.67
CA THR A 101 11.80 6.49 8.20
C THR A 101 12.39 7.71 7.50
N ILE A 102 11.63 8.38 6.62
CA ILE A 102 12.07 9.63 6.00
C ILE A 102 12.31 10.71 7.05
N LEU A 103 11.40 10.89 8.00
CA LEU A 103 11.57 11.87 9.06
C LEU A 103 12.81 11.58 9.91
N ALA A 104 13.12 10.31 10.17
CA ALA A 104 14.28 9.90 10.95
C ALA A 104 15.61 10.09 10.19
N VAL A 105 15.63 9.85 8.87
CA VAL A 105 16.86 9.90 8.05
C VAL A 105 17.11 11.30 7.50
N ASN A 106 16.07 11.95 6.96
CA ASN A 106 16.18 13.22 6.26
C ASN A 106 15.73 14.42 7.12
N GLY A 107 14.95 14.21 8.18
CA GLY A 107 14.37 15.28 9.00
C GLY A 107 13.08 15.88 8.45
N THR A 108 12.53 16.87 9.14
CA THR A 108 11.23 17.51 8.81
C THR A 108 11.30 18.44 7.59
N GLN A 109 12.50 18.87 7.21
CA GLN A 109 12.75 19.75 6.07
C GLN A 109 12.52 19.09 4.72
N ASP A 110 12.57 17.75 4.63
CA ASP A 110 12.25 17.01 3.41
C ASP A 110 10.74 16.82 3.24
N VAL A 111 10.06 17.96 3.09
CA VAL A 111 8.59 18.05 3.07
C VAL A 111 7.97 17.20 1.99
N THR A 112 8.62 17.12 0.82
CA THR A 112 8.11 16.37 -0.32
C THR A 112 7.99 14.88 0.01
N HIS A 113 9.07 14.24 0.50
CA HIS A 113 9.05 12.78 0.67
C HIS A 113 8.21 12.34 1.85
N TRP A 114 8.26 13.03 3.00
CA TRP A 114 7.42 12.62 4.13
C TRP A 114 5.92 12.87 3.84
N LEU A 115 5.56 13.90 3.07
CA LEU A 115 4.17 14.10 2.64
C LEU A 115 3.69 13.06 1.63
N ILE A 116 4.55 12.55 0.75
CA ILE A 116 4.17 11.46 -0.16
C ILE A 116 3.74 10.23 0.65
N HIS A 117 4.56 9.82 1.63
CA HIS A 117 4.28 8.64 2.46
C HIS A 117 3.14 8.89 3.45
N GLY A 118 3.17 10.02 4.16
CA GLY A 118 2.12 10.41 5.10
C GLY A 118 0.77 10.62 4.42
N GLY A 119 0.76 11.23 3.23
CA GLY A 119 -0.42 11.38 2.39
C GLY A 119 -0.97 10.03 1.90
N THR A 120 -0.09 9.11 1.52
CA THR A 120 -0.47 7.72 1.17
C THR A 120 -1.09 7.01 2.37
N ALA A 121 -0.50 7.14 3.57
CA ALA A 121 -1.08 6.59 4.79
C ALA A 121 -2.47 7.18 5.08
N GLY A 122 -2.63 8.51 4.98
CA GLY A 122 -3.92 9.19 5.14
C GLY A 122 -4.96 8.73 4.12
N TYR A 123 -4.59 8.60 2.84
CA TYR A 123 -5.42 8.05 1.79
C TYR A 123 -5.91 6.63 2.14
N MET A 124 -5.01 5.77 2.59
CA MET A 124 -5.33 4.39 2.93
C MET A 124 -6.20 4.32 4.20
N MET A 125 -6.02 5.19 5.19
CA MET A 125 -6.89 5.29 6.37
C MET A 125 -8.32 5.69 5.98
N ILE A 126 -8.48 6.72 5.14
CA ILE A 126 -9.80 7.17 4.66
C ILE A 126 -10.47 6.07 3.84
N THR A 127 -9.72 5.41 2.96
CA THR A 127 -10.22 4.30 2.15
C THR A 127 -10.64 3.12 3.02
N THR A 128 -9.84 2.77 4.04
CA THR A 128 -10.17 1.72 5.02
C THR A 128 -11.44 2.06 5.79
N PHE A 129 -11.62 3.32 6.19
CA PHE A 129 -12.86 3.77 6.81
C PHE A 129 -14.06 3.52 5.90
N PHE A 130 -13.97 3.80 4.60
CA PHE A 130 -15.04 3.47 3.65
C PHE A 130 -15.26 1.96 3.46
N LEU A 131 -14.21 1.14 3.52
CA LEU A 131 -14.34 -0.31 3.51
C LEU A 131 -15.11 -0.81 4.74
N VAL A 132 -14.75 -0.35 5.94
CA VAL A 132 -15.46 -0.67 7.20
C VAL A 132 -16.92 -0.24 7.13
N ARG A 133 -17.21 0.94 6.58
CA ARG A 133 -18.59 1.43 6.42
C ARG A 133 -19.41 0.64 5.39
N ALA A 134 -18.76 -0.05 4.46
CA ALA A 134 -19.42 -0.92 3.50
C ALA A 134 -19.74 -2.31 4.09
N GLU A 135 -19.16 -2.68 5.24
CA GLU A 135 -19.45 -3.97 5.87
C GLU A 135 -20.88 -4.00 6.41
N PRO A 136 -21.62 -5.12 6.20
CA PRO A 136 -22.94 -5.29 6.80
C PRO A 136 -22.82 -5.22 8.32
N LYS A 137 -23.68 -4.43 8.96
CA LYS A 137 -23.81 -4.47 10.43
C LYS A 137 -24.29 -5.88 10.82
N LYS A 138 -23.57 -6.51 11.74
CA LYS A 138 -23.96 -7.79 12.34
C LYS A 138 -25.21 -7.65 13.20
#